data_AF-A0A062U2B4-F1
#
_entry.id   AF-A0A062U2B4-F1
#
_cell.length_a   1.000
_cell.length_b   1.000
_cell.length_c   1.000
_cell.angle_alpha   90.00
_cell.angle_beta   90.00
_cell.angle_gamma   90.00
#
_symmetry.space_group_name_H-M   'P 1'
#
loop_
_entity.id
_entity.type
_entity.pdbx_description
1 polymer ?
#
loop_
_entity_poly.entity_id
_entity_poly.type
_entity_poly.pdbx_seq_one_letter_code
_entity_poly.pdbx_strand_id
1 'polypeptide(L)'
;MPAKLHQATWSLRSSREPEVSGTRGKDWLGSERLLNVQRNLLFLNCSGLGISMAMDQAKESESRTLPQSQLEAIAQALGDTEDGLTNSEIDRLIVECRMVDPGPGTKWKRIYNAFAEVQNRKQNRTNVLEFIRRAMAPVKYMKSPERFETLRRNLNGVLLFSGMLVDDRGKLVPTTTASTISDARRRANDLRADLKDRGVHPDVLAFCKEELLADNYFHAVLEATKSIGDKLRTRTGLQDDGGVLVDRALCGNPPMLAINPLKKESERSEQKGFANLVKGTFGMFRNPTAHEARKNWNMSKDDATDLLSLVSLIHRRVDASHMPDRTTAKN
;
A
#
# COMPACT_ATOMS: atom_id res chain seq x y z
N MET A 1 -24.83 42.34 23.42
CA MET A 1 -25.71 41.95 24.55
C MET A 1 -26.96 42.81 24.50
N PRO A 2 -28.16 42.35 24.93
CA PRO A 2 -28.62 40.96 25.14
C PRO A 2 -30.00 40.66 24.46
N ALA A 3 -30.61 39.50 24.81
CA ALA A 3 -32.00 39.07 24.53
C ALA A 3 -32.30 38.55 23.08
N LYS A 4 -33.19 37.56 22.81
CA LYS A 4 -34.13 36.70 23.59
C LYS A 4 -33.99 35.25 23.03
N LEU A 5 -34.03 34.15 23.78
CA LEU A 5 -35.17 33.50 24.47
C LEU A 5 -36.39 33.18 23.57
N HIS A 6 -36.52 31.91 23.15
CA HIS A 6 -37.80 31.17 23.19
C HIS A 6 -37.59 29.65 23.09
N GLN A 7 -38.15 28.91 24.07
CA GLN A 7 -38.46 27.49 23.96
C GLN A 7 -39.92 27.32 23.48
N ALA A 8 -40.21 26.20 22.82
CA ALA A 8 -41.56 25.64 22.70
C ALA A 8 -41.48 24.11 22.61
N THR A 9 -42.44 23.42 23.22
CA THR A 9 -42.50 21.96 23.43
C THR A 9 -43.90 21.42 23.05
N TRP A 10 -44.14 20.11 23.20
CA TRP A 10 -45.44 19.40 23.03
C TRP A 10 -45.89 19.17 21.57
N SER A 11 -46.63 18.11 21.18
CA SER A 11 -47.12 16.88 21.86
C SER A 11 -47.46 15.81 20.80
N LEU A 12 -47.57 14.53 21.21
CA LEU A 12 -48.29 13.50 20.45
C LEU A 12 -49.78 13.85 20.28
N ARG A 13 -50.39 13.40 19.17
CA ARG A 13 -51.77 12.91 19.13
C ARG A 13 -51.99 11.90 18.00
N SER A 14 -52.96 11.01 18.19
CA SER A 14 -53.19 9.83 17.37
C SER A 14 -54.37 9.96 16.39
N SER A 15 -54.49 8.96 15.52
CA SER A 15 -55.74 8.45 14.93
C SER A 15 -56.40 9.26 13.81
N ARG A 16 -56.44 8.67 12.60
CA ARG A 16 -57.68 8.29 11.89
C ARG A 16 -57.38 7.40 10.67
N GLU A 17 -58.11 6.30 10.56
CA GLU A 17 -58.26 5.50 9.34
C GLU A 17 -59.17 6.24 8.34
N PRO A 18 -59.28 5.75 7.10
CA PRO A 18 -60.54 5.04 6.79
C PRO A 18 -60.42 3.77 5.93
N GLU A 19 -61.29 2.80 6.22
CA GLU A 19 -61.80 1.80 5.26
C GLU A 19 -63.04 2.38 4.51
N VAL A 20 -63.69 1.78 3.52
CA VAL A 20 -63.78 0.38 3.03
C VAL A 20 -63.73 0.37 1.47
N SER A 21 -63.52 -0.79 0.86
CA SER A 21 -63.96 -1.21 -0.49
C SER A 21 -63.11 -0.79 -1.73
N GLY A 22 -62.97 -1.64 -2.76
CA GLY A 22 -63.32 -3.07 -2.83
C GLY A 22 -63.77 -3.53 -4.22
N THR A 23 -62.84 -3.88 -5.12
CA THR A 23 -63.14 -4.66 -6.33
C THR A 23 -62.02 -5.66 -6.66
N ARG A 24 -62.40 -6.87 -7.08
CA ARG A 24 -61.48 -7.95 -7.45
C ARG A 24 -60.90 -7.70 -8.85
N GLY A 25 -59.59 -7.82 -9.01
CA GLY A 25 -58.90 -7.92 -10.29
C GLY A 25 -57.72 -8.87 -10.16
N LYS A 26 -57.70 -9.95 -10.94
CA LYS A 26 -56.56 -10.87 -11.02
C LYS A 26 -55.44 -10.18 -11.81
N ASP A 27 -54.20 -10.41 -11.43
CA ASP A 27 -53.20 -10.99 -12.35
C ASP A 27 -51.93 -11.40 -11.59
N TRP A 28 -51.63 -12.70 -11.64
CA TRP A 28 -50.40 -13.30 -11.13
C TRP A 28 -49.49 -13.57 -12.33
N LEU A 29 -48.34 -12.90 -12.43
CA LEU A 29 -47.27 -13.30 -13.35
C LEU A 29 -45.91 -12.73 -12.89
N GLY A 30 -45.35 -13.35 -11.85
CA GLY A 30 -44.05 -12.94 -11.32
C GLY A 30 -43.50 -13.86 -10.22
N SER A 31 -43.17 -15.12 -10.54
CA SER A 31 -42.29 -15.99 -9.70
C SER A 31 -41.92 -17.35 -10.35
N GLU A 32 -41.50 -17.39 -11.63
CA GLU A 32 -41.19 -18.68 -12.31
C GLU A 32 -39.80 -18.80 -12.95
N ARG A 33 -38.86 -17.91 -12.60
CA ARG A 33 -37.44 -18.03 -13.01
C ARG A 33 -36.42 -18.22 -11.88
N LEU A 34 -36.86 -18.25 -10.62
CA LEU A 34 -35.98 -18.48 -9.46
C LEU A 34 -36.08 -19.90 -8.85
N LEU A 35 -37.11 -20.68 -9.18
CA LEU A 35 -37.30 -22.04 -8.63
C LEU A 35 -36.63 -23.17 -9.45
N ASN A 36 -36.20 -22.91 -10.69
CA ASN A 36 -35.55 -23.93 -11.54
C ASN A 36 -34.02 -24.03 -11.37
N VAL A 37 -33.39 -23.15 -10.58
CA VAL A 37 -31.95 -23.25 -10.25
C VAL A 37 -31.69 -24.13 -9.03
N GLN A 38 -32.63 -24.20 -8.07
CA GLN A 38 -32.48 -25.00 -6.85
C GLN A 38 -32.84 -26.50 -7.01
N ARG A 39 -33.40 -26.93 -8.15
CA ARG A 39 -33.93 -28.30 -8.32
C ARG A 39 -33.01 -29.28 -9.07
N ASN A 40 -31.93 -28.80 -9.69
CA ASN A 40 -30.91 -29.64 -10.35
C ASN A 40 -29.70 -30.01 -9.46
N LEU A 41 -29.74 -29.70 -8.16
CA LEU A 41 -28.65 -29.93 -7.21
C LEU A 41 -28.78 -31.22 -6.38
N LEU A 42 -29.70 -32.13 -6.74
CA LEU A 42 -30.04 -33.32 -5.95
C LEU A 42 -29.63 -34.68 -6.54
N PHE A 43 -28.99 -34.72 -7.72
CA PHE A 43 -28.50 -35.97 -8.32
C PHE A 43 -27.11 -35.81 -8.96
N LEU A 44 -26.07 -35.83 -8.13
CA LEU A 44 -24.71 -36.32 -8.51
C LEU A 44 -23.84 -36.49 -7.25
N ASN A 45 -23.92 -37.67 -6.63
CA ASN A 45 -22.97 -38.10 -5.60
C ASN A 45 -21.61 -38.43 -6.27
N CYS A 46 -20.61 -37.55 -6.14
CA CYS A 46 -19.20 -37.89 -6.43
C CYS A 46 -18.25 -36.94 -5.68
N SER A 47 -17.44 -37.52 -4.77
CA SER A 47 -16.17 -37.02 -4.20
C SER A 47 -15.98 -35.50 -3.96
N GLY A 48 -15.84 -35.12 -2.69
CA GLY A 48 -15.63 -33.73 -2.23
C GLY A 48 -14.40 -32.96 -2.76
N LEU A 49 -13.56 -33.57 -3.60
CA LEU A 49 -12.53 -32.87 -4.38
C LEU A 49 -13.13 -32.01 -5.51
N GLY A 50 -14.23 -32.45 -6.13
CA GLY A 50 -14.84 -31.75 -7.27
C GLY A 50 -15.44 -30.39 -6.92
N ILE A 51 -16.02 -30.26 -5.72
CA ILE A 51 -16.65 -29.01 -5.25
C ILE A 51 -15.59 -27.95 -4.94
N SER A 52 -14.44 -28.34 -4.37
CA SER A 52 -13.34 -27.41 -4.12
C SER A 52 -12.77 -26.83 -5.42
N MET A 53 -12.57 -27.67 -6.45
CA MET A 53 -12.13 -27.21 -7.78
C MET A 53 -13.17 -26.30 -8.45
N ALA A 54 -14.46 -26.60 -8.34
CA ALA A 54 -15.53 -25.77 -8.89
C ALA A 54 -15.66 -24.42 -8.15
N MET A 55 -15.39 -24.38 -6.83
CA MET A 55 -15.40 -23.15 -6.04
C MET A 55 -14.14 -22.30 -6.21
N ASP A 56 -12.96 -22.90 -6.45
CA ASP A 56 -11.76 -22.14 -6.87
C ASP A 56 -12.01 -21.44 -8.22
N GLN A 57 -12.66 -22.11 -9.18
CA GLN A 57 -13.03 -21.51 -10.47
C GLN A 57 -14.16 -20.46 -10.36
N ALA A 58 -14.92 -20.44 -9.26
CA ALA A 58 -15.95 -19.44 -9.01
C ALA A 58 -15.43 -18.15 -8.34
N LYS A 59 -14.11 -18.06 -8.07
CA LYS A 59 -13.49 -16.93 -7.35
C LYS A 59 -12.45 -16.15 -8.15
N GLU A 60 -12.38 -16.38 -9.47
CA GLU A 60 -11.52 -15.64 -10.40
C GLU A 60 -12.33 -14.51 -11.07
N SER A 61 -11.87 -13.26 -10.93
CA SER A 61 -12.72 -12.06 -11.08
C SER A 61 -13.28 -11.78 -12.48
N GLU A 62 -14.62 -11.87 -12.57
CA GLU A 62 -15.61 -11.11 -13.36
C GLU A 62 -15.41 -10.76 -14.86
N SER A 63 -14.32 -11.16 -15.51
CA SER A 63 -14.30 -11.20 -16.98
C SER A 63 -13.35 -12.25 -17.52
N ARG A 64 -13.83 -13.05 -18.49
CA ARG A 64 -12.99 -14.02 -19.21
C ARG A 64 -11.91 -13.34 -20.03
N THR A 65 -12.12 -12.09 -20.45
CA THR A 65 -11.24 -11.29 -21.32
C THR A 65 -10.94 -9.92 -20.70
N LEU A 66 -9.86 -9.27 -21.13
CA LEU A 66 -9.54 -7.90 -20.78
C LEU A 66 -10.08 -6.94 -21.87
N PRO A 67 -10.70 -5.80 -21.52
CA PRO A 67 -11.03 -4.73 -22.47
C PRO A 67 -9.81 -4.28 -23.30
N GLN A 68 -10.02 -3.83 -24.54
CA GLN A 68 -8.94 -3.39 -25.42
C GLN A 68 -8.07 -2.28 -24.80
N SER A 69 -8.69 -1.32 -24.10
CA SER A 69 -7.98 -0.27 -23.37
C SER A 69 -7.05 -0.79 -22.26
N GLN A 70 -7.44 -1.88 -21.59
CA GLN A 70 -6.59 -2.54 -20.58
C GLN A 70 -5.46 -3.32 -21.26
N LEU A 71 -5.73 -4.04 -22.36
CA LEU A 71 -4.68 -4.72 -23.14
C LEU A 71 -3.65 -3.72 -23.68
N GLU A 72 -4.09 -2.58 -24.22
CA GLU A 72 -3.21 -1.54 -24.74
C GLU A 72 -2.37 -0.91 -23.63
N ALA A 73 -2.97 -0.51 -22.50
CA ALA A 73 -2.23 0.07 -21.39
C ALA A 73 -1.23 -0.91 -20.75
N ILE A 74 -1.57 -2.21 -20.64
CA ILE A 74 -0.63 -3.26 -20.19
C ILE A 74 0.52 -3.40 -21.20
N ALA A 75 0.21 -3.41 -22.49
CA ALA A 75 1.22 -3.53 -23.55
C ALA A 75 2.14 -2.29 -23.62
N GLN A 76 1.62 -1.10 -23.33
CA GLN A 76 2.42 0.13 -23.18
C GLN A 76 3.34 0.04 -21.96
N ALA A 77 2.85 -0.38 -20.79
CA ALA A 77 3.68 -0.56 -19.59
C ALA A 77 4.78 -1.62 -19.77
N LEU A 78 4.49 -2.74 -20.43
CA LEU A 78 5.47 -3.79 -20.74
C LEU A 78 6.42 -3.41 -21.88
N GLY A 79 5.96 -2.57 -22.81
CA GLY A 79 6.67 -2.18 -24.02
C GLY A 79 7.32 -0.79 -23.96
N ASP A 80 7.37 -0.16 -22.78
CA ASP A 80 7.95 1.17 -22.58
C ASP A 80 9.38 1.25 -23.12
N THR A 81 9.79 2.42 -23.62
CA THR A 81 11.07 2.61 -24.28
C THR A 81 12.26 2.39 -23.34
N GLU A 82 12.21 2.96 -22.14
CA GLU A 82 13.31 3.04 -21.17
C GLU A 82 13.21 1.90 -20.14
N ASP A 83 12.05 1.75 -19.49
CA ASP A 83 11.85 0.83 -18.37
C ASP A 83 11.27 -0.55 -18.79
N GLY A 84 10.80 -0.65 -20.04
CA GLY A 84 10.10 -1.83 -20.55
C GLY A 84 10.99 -3.03 -20.90
N LEU A 85 10.36 -4.03 -21.51
CA LEU A 85 11.03 -5.17 -22.11
C LEU A 85 11.86 -4.73 -23.34
N THR A 86 12.93 -5.46 -23.64
CA THR A 86 13.69 -5.32 -24.89
C THR A 86 13.03 -6.12 -26.01
N ASN A 87 13.31 -5.81 -27.28
CA ASN A 87 12.78 -6.57 -28.42
C ASN A 87 13.06 -8.07 -28.28
N SER A 88 14.30 -8.46 -27.93
CA SER A 88 14.69 -9.86 -27.76
C SER A 88 14.03 -10.56 -26.56
N GLU A 89 13.63 -9.83 -25.52
CA GLU A 89 12.80 -10.38 -24.44
C GLU A 89 11.35 -10.59 -24.90
N ILE A 90 10.79 -9.65 -25.66
CA ILE A 90 9.44 -9.74 -26.24
C ILE A 90 9.35 -10.93 -27.20
N ASP A 91 10.32 -11.09 -28.11
CA ASP A 91 10.37 -12.19 -29.08
C ASP A 91 10.34 -13.56 -28.39
N ARG A 92 11.17 -13.74 -27.35
CA ARG A 92 11.18 -14.96 -26.53
C ARG A 92 9.85 -15.19 -25.83
N LEU A 93 9.28 -14.15 -25.20
CA LEU A 93 8.02 -14.25 -24.46
C LEU A 93 6.83 -14.57 -25.37
N ILE A 94 6.76 -14.04 -26.59
CA ILE A 94 5.72 -14.37 -27.59
C ILE A 94 5.76 -15.88 -27.90
N VAL A 95 6.95 -16.42 -28.19
CA VAL A 95 7.16 -17.84 -28.47
C VAL A 95 6.84 -18.72 -27.25
N GLU A 96 7.39 -18.38 -26.08
CA GLU A 96 7.12 -19.09 -24.81
C GLU A 96 5.63 -19.15 -24.48
N CYS A 97 4.90 -18.07 -24.73
CA CYS A 97 3.46 -17.97 -24.45
C CYS A 97 2.58 -18.53 -25.57
N ARG A 98 3.16 -19.09 -26.65
CA ARG A 98 2.45 -19.62 -27.83
C ARG A 98 1.50 -18.59 -28.46
N MET A 99 1.97 -17.35 -28.55
CA MET A 99 1.31 -16.25 -29.27
C MET A 99 1.82 -16.17 -30.70
N VAL A 100 1.03 -15.57 -31.60
CA VAL A 100 1.47 -15.27 -32.97
C VAL A 100 2.27 -13.96 -32.93
N ASP A 101 3.46 -13.93 -33.55
CA ASP A 101 4.21 -12.68 -33.73
C ASP A 101 3.49 -11.82 -34.78
N PRO A 102 3.03 -10.60 -34.44
CA PRO A 102 2.38 -9.69 -35.38
C PRO A 102 3.36 -9.04 -36.38
N GLY A 103 4.67 -9.31 -36.26
CA GLY A 103 5.69 -8.78 -37.16
C GLY A 103 6.26 -7.42 -36.70
N PRO A 104 6.81 -6.60 -37.62
CA PRO A 104 7.52 -5.39 -37.27
C PRO A 104 6.59 -4.28 -36.73
N GLY A 105 7.05 -3.59 -35.69
CA GLY A 105 6.32 -2.48 -35.06
C GLY A 105 7.02 -1.97 -33.81
N THR A 106 6.45 -0.96 -33.14
CA THR A 106 6.95 -0.52 -31.82
C THR A 106 6.73 -1.62 -30.78
N LYS A 107 7.60 -1.68 -29.77
CA LYS A 107 7.55 -2.68 -28.67
C LYS A 107 6.14 -2.92 -28.15
N TRP A 108 5.46 -1.86 -27.70
CA TRP A 108 4.10 -1.95 -27.17
C TRP A 108 3.06 -2.40 -28.22
N LYS A 109 3.15 -1.98 -29.48
CA LYS A 109 2.22 -2.41 -30.54
C LYS A 109 2.38 -3.90 -30.84
N ARG A 110 3.61 -4.43 -30.81
CA ARG A 110 3.85 -5.87 -30.96
C ARG A 110 3.23 -6.68 -29.82
N ILE A 111 3.42 -6.23 -28.58
CA ILE A 111 2.79 -6.87 -27.40
C ILE A 111 1.25 -6.78 -27.50
N TYR A 112 0.69 -5.60 -27.80
CA TYR A 112 -0.74 -5.39 -27.92
C TYR A 112 -1.38 -6.27 -29.00
N ASN A 113 -0.80 -6.29 -30.21
CA ASN A 113 -1.34 -7.09 -31.32
C ASN A 113 -1.27 -8.59 -31.01
N ALA A 114 -0.19 -9.07 -30.38
CA ALA A 114 -0.09 -10.47 -29.94
C ALA A 114 -1.14 -10.82 -28.87
N PHE A 115 -1.40 -9.90 -27.92
CA PHE A 115 -2.44 -10.08 -26.89
C PHE A 115 -3.85 -10.06 -27.47
N ALA A 116 -4.14 -9.12 -28.37
CA ALA A 116 -5.43 -8.99 -29.04
C ALA A 116 -5.73 -10.23 -29.92
N GLU A 117 -4.75 -10.70 -30.69
CA GLU A 117 -4.86 -11.92 -31.49
C GLU A 117 -5.22 -13.13 -30.61
N VAL A 118 -4.39 -13.45 -29.61
CA VAL A 118 -4.59 -14.66 -28.81
C VAL A 118 -5.87 -14.60 -27.97
N GLN A 119 -6.23 -13.42 -27.45
CA GLN A 119 -7.46 -13.24 -26.69
C GLN A 119 -8.70 -13.37 -27.59
N ASN A 120 -8.70 -12.75 -28.77
CA ASN A 120 -9.82 -12.85 -29.70
C ASN A 120 -9.98 -14.27 -30.24
N ARG A 121 -8.87 -14.98 -30.50
CA ARG A 121 -8.89 -16.38 -30.94
C ARG A 121 -9.38 -17.35 -29.88
N LYS A 122 -8.97 -17.17 -28.61
CA LYS A 122 -9.29 -18.10 -27.51
C LYS A 122 -10.47 -17.68 -26.62
N GLN A 123 -10.98 -16.46 -26.80
CA GLN A 123 -12.01 -15.85 -25.96
C GLN A 123 -11.67 -15.87 -24.46
N ASN A 124 -10.37 -15.79 -24.11
CA ASN A 124 -9.89 -15.72 -22.74
C ASN A 124 -8.57 -14.95 -22.58
N ARG A 125 -8.33 -14.43 -21.37
CA ARG A 125 -7.11 -13.69 -20.97
C ARG A 125 -5.93 -14.59 -20.57
N THR A 126 -6.05 -15.92 -20.60
CA THR A 126 -5.09 -16.85 -20.00
C THR A 126 -3.67 -16.69 -20.54
N ASN A 127 -3.49 -16.55 -21.86
CA ASN A 127 -2.17 -16.34 -22.46
C ASN A 127 -1.58 -14.95 -22.11
N VAL A 128 -2.41 -13.92 -21.96
CA VAL A 128 -1.95 -12.58 -21.55
C VAL A 128 -1.44 -12.61 -20.11
N LEU A 129 -2.17 -13.26 -19.20
CA LEU A 129 -1.73 -13.45 -17.81
C LEU A 129 -0.45 -14.31 -17.71
N GLU A 130 -0.31 -15.33 -18.56
CA GLU A 130 0.92 -16.14 -18.62
C GLU A 130 2.12 -15.33 -19.13
N PHE A 131 1.94 -14.45 -20.12
CA PHE A 131 2.97 -13.52 -20.56
C PHE A 131 3.41 -12.60 -19.43
N ILE A 132 2.46 -12.03 -18.68
CA ILE A 132 2.76 -11.17 -17.53
C ILE A 132 3.57 -11.95 -16.47
N ARG A 133 3.14 -13.17 -16.10
CA ARG A 133 3.86 -14.01 -15.11
C ARG A 133 5.28 -14.35 -15.57
N ARG A 134 5.49 -14.60 -16.86
CA ARG A 134 6.82 -14.89 -17.43
C ARG A 134 7.69 -13.66 -17.59
N ALA A 135 7.11 -12.50 -17.90
CA ALA A 135 7.82 -11.23 -17.92
C ALA A 135 8.32 -10.91 -16.51
N MET A 136 7.43 -10.96 -15.52
CA MET A 136 7.70 -10.59 -14.12
C MET A 136 8.38 -11.67 -13.28
N ALA A 137 9.05 -12.66 -13.89
CA ALA A 137 9.77 -13.69 -13.14
C ALA A 137 11.05 -13.10 -12.49
N PRO A 138 11.17 -13.00 -11.14
CA PRO A 138 12.23 -12.22 -10.50
C PRO A 138 13.66 -12.67 -10.84
N VAL A 139 13.84 -13.96 -11.13
CA VAL A 139 15.12 -14.56 -11.54
C VAL A 139 15.72 -13.86 -12.78
N LYS A 140 14.89 -13.28 -13.66
CA LYS A 140 15.33 -12.53 -14.85
C LYS A 140 16.02 -11.20 -14.48
N TYR A 141 15.81 -10.69 -13.27
CA TYR A 141 16.25 -9.37 -12.80
C TYR A 141 17.30 -9.44 -11.69
N MET A 142 17.90 -10.61 -11.42
CA MET A 142 18.94 -10.80 -10.40
C MET A 142 20.15 -9.86 -10.52
N LYS A 143 20.41 -9.31 -11.73
CA LYS A 143 21.49 -8.35 -12.00
C LYS A 143 21.01 -6.89 -12.04
N SER A 144 19.71 -6.64 -11.92
CA SER A 144 19.06 -5.34 -12.12
C SER A 144 17.71 -5.26 -11.37
N PRO A 145 17.72 -5.37 -10.02
CA PRO A 145 16.49 -5.37 -9.21
C PRO A 145 15.69 -4.06 -9.35
N GLU A 146 16.35 -2.93 -9.58
CA GLU A 146 15.68 -1.64 -9.82
C GLU A 146 14.78 -1.68 -11.07
N ARG A 147 15.22 -2.34 -12.15
CA ARG A 147 14.42 -2.55 -13.37
C ARG A 147 13.17 -3.39 -13.10
N PHE A 148 13.26 -4.37 -12.21
CA PHE A 148 12.09 -5.16 -11.79
C PHE A 148 11.05 -4.29 -11.10
N GLU A 149 11.46 -3.49 -10.12
CA GLU A 149 10.54 -2.65 -9.35
C GLU A 149 9.92 -1.53 -10.18
N THR A 150 10.66 -0.89 -11.08
CA THR A 150 10.09 0.12 -11.98
C THR A 150 9.08 -0.49 -12.95
N LEU A 151 9.39 -1.65 -13.56
CA LEU A 151 8.44 -2.35 -14.42
C LEU A 151 7.21 -2.83 -13.64
N ARG A 152 7.39 -3.38 -12.43
CA ARG A 152 6.32 -3.84 -11.54
C ARG A 152 5.37 -2.70 -11.16
N ARG A 153 5.91 -1.53 -10.81
CA ARG A 153 5.16 -0.30 -10.52
C ARG A 153 4.35 0.18 -11.72
N ASN A 154 5.00 0.32 -12.88
CA ASN A 154 4.33 0.77 -14.11
C ASN A 154 3.20 -0.17 -14.53
N LEU A 155 3.44 -1.49 -14.45
CA LEU A 155 2.45 -2.51 -14.75
C LEU A 155 1.29 -2.55 -13.73
N ASN A 156 1.59 -2.45 -12.42
CA ASN A 156 0.57 -2.43 -11.37
C ASN A 156 -0.36 -1.23 -11.49
N GLY A 157 0.15 -0.07 -11.92
CA GLY A 157 -0.67 1.12 -12.20
C GLY A 157 -1.81 0.87 -13.20
N VAL A 158 -1.69 -0.16 -14.06
CA VAL A 158 -2.73 -0.59 -14.99
C VAL A 158 -3.52 -1.80 -14.47
N LEU A 159 -2.82 -2.83 -13.96
CA LEU A 159 -3.46 -4.08 -13.51
C LEU A 159 -4.48 -3.87 -12.38
N LEU A 160 -4.32 -2.83 -11.56
CA LEU A 160 -5.25 -2.49 -10.49
C LEU A 160 -6.66 -2.17 -10.99
N PHE A 161 -6.82 -1.62 -12.20
CA PHE A 161 -8.14 -1.45 -12.86
C PHE A 161 -8.76 -2.78 -13.33
N SER A 162 -7.95 -3.84 -13.36
CA SER A 162 -8.36 -5.21 -13.73
C SER A 162 -8.57 -6.11 -12.51
N GLY A 163 -8.45 -5.56 -11.29
CA GLY A 163 -8.56 -6.32 -10.04
C GLY A 163 -7.38 -7.28 -9.80
N MET A 164 -6.20 -6.95 -10.34
CA MET A 164 -4.99 -7.77 -10.23
C MET A 164 -3.79 -6.89 -9.85
N LEU A 165 -2.75 -7.47 -9.25
CA LEU A 165 -1.43 -6.86 -9.13
C LEU A 165 -0.34 -7.93 -9.20
N VAL A 166 0.90 -7.51 -9.43
CA VAL A 166 2.10 -8.33 -9.32
C VAL A 166 2.78 -8.03 -7.98
N ASP A 167 2.92 -9.06 -7.15
CA ASP A 167 3.54 -8.98 -5.83
C ASP A 167 5.09 -8.87 -5.90
N ASP A 168 5.71 -8.71 -4.73
CA ASP A 168 7.17 -8.70 -4.51
C ASP A 168 7.87 -9.96 -5.06
N ARG A 169 7.15 -11.09 -5.13
CA ARG A 169 7.63 -12.39 -5.64
C ARG A 169 7.41 -12.54 -7.14
N GLY A 170 6.95 -11.50 -7.84
CA GLY A 170 6.64 -11.53 -9.27
C GLY A 170 5.38 -12.33 -9.62
N LYS A 171 4.53 -12.67 -8.64
CA LYS A 171 3.30 -13.43 -8.85
C LYS A 171 2.12 -12.49 -9.07
N LEU A 172 1.32 -12.81 -10.08
CA LEU A 172 0.06 -12.13 -10.35
C LEU A 172 -1.02 -12.65 -9.40
N VAL A 173 -1.53 -11.76 -8.53
CA VAL A 173 -2.50 -12.05 -7.47
C VAL A 173 -3.77 -11.18 -7.60
N PRO A 174 -4.94 -11.66 -7.17
CA PRO A 174 -6.17 -10.86 -7.17
C PRO A 174 -6.13 -9.77 -6.09
N THR A 175 -6.77 -8.63 -6.36
CA THR A 175 -6.83 -7.48 -5.46
C THR A 175 -8.09 -6.63 -5.73
N THR A 176 -8.43 -5.71 -4.83
CA THR A 176 -9.56 -4.78 -5.02
C THR A 176 -9.34 -3.93 -6.28
N THR A 177 -10.36 -3.76 -7.12
CA THR A 177 -10.28 -2.88 -8.30
C THR A 177 -10.02 -1.42 -7.90
N ALA A 178 -9.14 -0.73 -8.61
CA ALA A 178 -8.98 0.72 -8.48
C ALA A 178 -10.05 1.46 -9.29
N SER A 179 -10.61 2.53 -8.72
CA SER A 179 -11.66 3.35 -9.36
C SER A 179 -11.13 4.66 -9.97
N THR A 180 -9.91 5.09 -9.60
CA THR A 180 -9.29 6.32 -10.11
C THR A 180 -7.81 6.12 -10.43
N ILE A 181 -7.27 6.97 -11.33
CA ILE A 181 -5.83 7.01 -11.65
C ILE A 181 -5.00 7.30 -10.39
N SER A 182 -5.51 8.15 -9.48
CA SER A 182 -4.84 8.46 -8.21
C SER A 182 -4.80 7.26 -7.24
N ASP A 183 -5.86 6.46 -7.14
CA ASP A 183 -5.85 5.22 -6.35
C ASP A 183 -4.91 4.18 -6.96
N ALA A 184 -4.99 3.96 -8.28
CA ALA A 184 -4.15 3.01 -8.98
C ALA A 184 -2.66 3.36 -8.85
N ARG A 185 -2.28 4.63 -9.08
CA ARG A 185 -0.89 5.09 -8.94
C ARG A 185 -0.39 4.98 -7.50
N ARG A 186 -1.19 5.39 -6.51
CA ARG A 186 -0.87 5.29 -5.08
C ARG A 186 -0.60 3.84 -4.65
N ARG A 187 -1.46 2.91 -5.06
CA ARG A 187 -1.34 1.48 -4.74
C ARG A 187 -0.22 0.77 -5.52
N ALA A 188 0.15 1.28 -6.71
CA ALA A 188 1.29 0.79 -7.47
C ALA A 188 2.64 1.32 -6.93
N ASN A 189 2.65 2.51 -6.34
CA ASN A 189 3.83 3.18 -5.80
C ASN A 189 4.23 2.75 -4.38
N ASP A 190 3.52 1.79 -3.78
CA ASP A 190 3.43 1.52 -2.33
C ASP A 190 4.76 1.71 -1.55
N LEU A 191 4.97 2.93 -1.03
CA LEU A 191 6.14 3.28 -0.21
C LEU A 191 6.22 2.38 1.05
N ARG A 192 5.09 1.82 1.51
CA ARG A 192 5.08 0.88 2.64
C ARG A 192 5.78 -0.44 2.29
N ALA A 193 5.75 -0.88 1.04
CA ALA A 193 6.50 -2.05 0.57
C ALA A 193 8.01 -1.74 0.56
N ASP A 194 8.41 -0.66 -0.10
CA ASP A 194 9.81 -0.23 -0.18
C ASP A 194 10.45 -0.06 1.21
N LEU A 195 9.73 0.50 2.18
CA LEU A 195 10.19 0.64 3.57
C LEU A 195 10.29 -0.71 4.30
N LYS A 196 9.36 -1.64 4.07
CA LYS A 196 9.43 -3.00 4.65
C LYS A 196 10.66 -3.74 4.13
N ASP A 197 10.92 -3.68 2.83
CA ASP A 197 12.04 -4.39 2.19
C ASP A 197 13.38 -3.79 2.60
N ARG A 198 13.45 -2.47 2.84
CA ARG A 198 14.58 -1.79 3.51
C ARG A 198 14.77 -2.17 4.99
N GLY A 199 13.89 -2.98 5.59
CA GLY A 199 13.95 -3.33 7.01
C GLY A 199 13.75 -2.14 7.95
N VAL A 200 12.84 -1.23 7.60
CA VAL A 200 12.45 -0.09 8.44
C VAL A 200 11.76 -0.57 9.72
N HIS A 201 12.04 0.13 10.82
CA HIS A 201 11.61 -0.24 12.16
C HIS A 201 10.08 -0.39 12.25
N PRO A 202 9.54 -1.44 12.92
CA PRO A 202 8.09 -1.68 13.00
C PRO A 202 7.28 -0.48 13.48
N ASP A 203 7.80 0.29 14.44
CA ASP A 203 7.12 1.48 14.97
C ASP A 203 6.89 2.56 13.90
N VAL A 204 7.82 2.73 12.96
CA VAL A 204 7.64 3.67 11.83
C VAL A 204 6.51 3.19 10.93
N LEU A 205 6.45 1.88 10.65
CA LEU A 205 5.37 1.29 9.85
C LEU A 205 4.02 1.25 10.59
N ALA A 206 4.01 1.40 11.92
CA ALA A 206 2.82 1.49 12.74
C ALA A 206 2.27 2.92 12.80
N PHE A 207 3.12 3.90 13.12
CA PHE A 207 2.73 5.30 13.26
C PHE A 207 2.37 5.97 11.94
N CYS A 208 3.02 5.61 10.82
CA CYS A 208 2.77 6.22 9.51
C CYS A 208 1.72 5.45 8.68
N LYS A 209 0.89 4.60 9.30
CA LYS A 209 0.08 3.63 8.57
C LYS A 209 -0.93 4.30 7.63
N GLU A 210 -1.57 5.38 8.05
CA GLU A 210 -2.61 6.06 7.27
C GLU A 210 -2.01 7.03 6.24
N GLU A 211 -0.89 7.66 6.58
CA GLU A 211 -0.17 8.64 5.76
C GLU A 211 0.56 7.97 4.60
N LEU A 212 1.17 6.80 4.83
CA LEU A 212 1.75 5.96 3.77
C LEU A 212 0.67 5.42 2.82
N LEU A 213 -0.53 5.10 3.35
CA LEU A 213 -1.67 4.71 2.53
C LEU A 213 -2.30 5.88 1.76
N ALA A 214 -1.98 7.13 2.13
CA ALA A 214 -2.47 8.35 1.51
C ALA A 214 -1.42 9.07 0.62
N ASP A 215 -0.22 8.50 0.44
CA ASP A 215 0.93 9.11 -0.27
C ASP A 215 1.35 10.50 0.30
N ASN A 216 1.02 10.76 1.57
CA ASN A 216 1.18 12.06 2.21
C ASN A 216 2.52 12.13 2.95
N TYR A 217 3.62 12.03 2.21
CA TYR A 217 5.00 11.86 2.71
C TYR A 217 5.39 12.79 3.85
N PHE A 218 5.06 14.08 3.74
CA PHE A 218 5.31 15.07 4.79
C PHE A 218 4.66 14.70 6.13
N HIS A 219 3.41 14.21 6.10
CA HIS A 219 2.70 13.78 7.30
C HIS A 219 3.23 12.42 7.78
N ALA A 220 3.61 11.51 6.88
CA ALA A 220 4.27 10.26 7.25
C ALA A 220 5.56 10.53 8.06
N VAL A 221 6.43 11.42 7.59
CA VAL A 221 7.65 11.82 8.31
C VAL A 221 7.33 12.54 9.63
N LEU A 222 6.27 13.34 9.69
CA LEU A 222 5.81 14.00 10.91
C LEU A 222 5.36 12.98 11.99
N GLU A 223 4.51 12.01 11.63
CA GLU A 223 4.08 10.94 12.54
C GLU A 223 5.24 10.01 12.92
N ALA A 224 6.14 9.71 11.98
CA ALA A 224 7.38 8.98 12.28
C ALA A 224 8.21 9.70 13.34
N THR A 225 8.38 11.02 13.21
CA THR A 225 9.16 11.81 14.18
C THR A 225 8.50 11.81 15.56
N LYS A 226 7.17 11.91 15.63
CA LYS A 226 6.42 11.79 16.91
C LYS A 226 6.64 10.44 17.60
N SER A 227 6.74 9.35 16.83
CA SER A 227 6.96 8.00 17.40
C SER A 227 8.28 7.88 18.19
N ILE A 228 9.31 8.66 17.84
CA ILE A 228 10.56 8.72 18.64
C ILE A 228 10.26 9.30 20.04
N GLY A 229 9.46 10.36 20.11
CA GLY A 229 9.11 11.01 21.37
C GLY A 229 8.27 10.13 22.26
N ASP A 230 7.30 9.44 21.67
CA ASP A 230 6.48 8.44 22.36
C ASP A 230 7.31 7.30 22.94
N LYS A 231 8.26 6.75 22.16
CA LYS A 231 9.20 5.73 22.64
C LYS A 231 10.14 6.27 23.72
N LEU A 232 10.69 7.48 23.59
CA LEU A 232 11.53 8.08 24.65
C LEU A 232 10.75 8.26 25.95
N ARG A 233 9.49 8.75 25.90
CA ARG A 233 8.62 8.86 27.08
C ARG A 233 8.34 7.49 27.69
N THR A 234 7.92 6.51 26.89
CA THR A 234 7.68 5.12 27.31
C THR A 234 8.91 4.50 28.00
N ARG A 235 10.10 4.78 27.47
CA ARG A 235 11.38 4.25 27.99
C ARG A 235 11.91 4.97 29.23
N THR A 236 11.41 6.16 29.58
CA THR A 236 11.98 7.01 30.66
C THR A 236 10.98 7.47 31.71
N GLY A 237 9.68 7.37 31.46
CA GLY A 237 8.62 7.96 32.28
C GLY A 237 8.47 9.48 32.15
N LEU A 238 9.32 10.14 31.34
CA LEU A 238 9.27 11.58 31.10
C LEU A 238 7.96 12.00 30.42
N GLN A 239 7.52 13.22 30.70
CA GLN A 239 6.31 13.83 30.10
C GLN A 239 6.65 15.08 29.26
N ASP A 240 7.93 15.41 29.16
CA ASP A 240 8.45 16.49 28.33
C ASP A 240 8.23 16.23 26.83
N ASP A 241 8.58 17.21 26.01
CA ASP A 241 8.56 17.06 24.57
C ASP A 241 9.68 17.82 23.85
N GLY A 242 9.93 17.45 22.60
CA GLY A 242 10.89 18.11 21.72
C GLY A 242 12.33 18.04 22.25
N GLY A 243 13.08 19.13 22.07
CA GLY A 243 14.47 19.22 22.51
C GLY A 243 14.66 18.97 24.02
N VAL A 244 13.68 19.33 24.86
CA VAL A 244 13.73 19.14 26.32
C VAL A 244 13.64 17.66 26.68
N LEU A 245 12.75 16.91 26.01
CA LEU A 245 12.66 15.46 26.18
C LEU A 245 13.96 14.77 25.77
N VAL A 246 14.56 15.19 24.65
CA VAL A 246 15.84 14.65 24.16
C VAL A 246 16.97 14.93 25.14
N ASP A 247 17.08 16.16 25.65
CA ASP A 247 18.10 16.52 26.64
C ASP A 247 17.97 15.71 27.93
N ARG A 248 16.76 15.60 28.48
CA ARG A 248 16.52 14.85 29.72
C ARG A 248 16.73 13.34 29.56
N ALA A 249 16.42 12.78 28.38
CA ALA A 249 16.56 11.36 28.11
C ALA A 249 17.99 10.94 27.75
N LEU A 250 18.67 11.69 26.88
CA LEU A 250 19.90 11.26 26.20
C LEU A 250 21.15 12.08 26.55
N CYS A 251 21.02 13.26 27.17
CA CYS A 251 22.15 14.05 27.64
C CYS A 251 22.42 13.83 29.14
N GLY A 252 23.52 14.40 29.65
CA GLY A 252 23.96 14.26 31.03
C GLY A 252 25.07 13.21 31.22
N ASN A 253 25.55 13.07 32.47
CA ASN A 253 26.58 12.11 32.83
C ASN A 253 26.30 11.53 34.24
N PRO A 254 25.78 10.29 34.35
CA PRO A 254 25.29 9.46 33.25
C PRO A 254 23.90 9.93 32.74
N PRO A 255 23.56 9.70 31.44
CA PRO A 255 22.23 10.02 30.89
C PRO A 255 21.13 9.10 31.47
N MET A 256 19.86 9.37 31.17
CA MET A 256 18.78 8.41 31.51
C MET A 256 18.85 7.17 30.62
N LEU A 257 19.12 7.33 29.33
CA LEU A 257 19.33 6.24 28.37
C LEU A 257 20.71 6.35 27.73
N ALA A 258 21.56 5.36 27.97
CA ALA A 258 22.86 5.20 27.34
C ALA A 258 22.75 4.26 26.13
N ILE A 259 23.20 4.69 24.95
CA ILE A 259 23.20 3.87 23.71
C ILE A 259 24.45 2.99 23.58
N ASN A 260 25.40 3.10 24.51
CA ASN A 260 26.65 2.36 24.59
C ASN A 260 27.19 2.38 26.05
N PRO A 261 28.29 1.67 26.38
CA PRO A 261 28.79 1.56 27.76
C PRO A 261 29.41 2.83 28.40
N LEU A 262 29.60 3.93 27.66
CA LEU A 262 30.17 5.21 28.14
C LEU A 262 31.56 5.12 28.83
N LYS A 263 32.32 4.04 28.60
CA LYS A 263 33.64 3.81 29.22
C LYS A 263 34.75 4.60 28.54
N LYS A 264 34.66 4.79 27.22
CA LYS A 264 35.66 5.50 26.40
C LYS A 264 35.17 6.90 26.02
N GLU A 265 36.09 7.83 25.74
CA GLU A 265 35.71 9.17 25.28
C GLU A 265 35.03 9.14 23.89
N SER A 266 35.37 8.15 23.05
CA SER A 266 34.67 7.89 21.79
C SER A 266 33.21 7.49 22.00
N GLU A 267 32.92 6.66 23.02
CA GLU A 267 31.57 6.22 23.38
C GLU A 267 30.74 7.39 23.94
N ARG A 268 31.35 8.22 24.79
CA ARG A 268 30.75 9.47 25.30
C ARG A 268 30.49 10.48 24.17
N SER A 269 31.36 10.55 23.18
CA SER A 269 31.20 11.39 22.00
C SER A 269 30.09 10.87 21.08
N GLU A 270 29.97 9.55 20.90
CA GLU A 270 28.86 8.92 20.16
C GLU A 270 27.51 9.20 20.85
N GLN A 271 27.42 9.09 22.19
CA GLN A 271 26.21 9.44 22.94
C GLN A 271 25.79 10.90 22.71
N LYS A 272 26.74 11.86 22.82
CA LYS A 272 26.48 13.29 22.55
C LYS A 272 26.04 13.51 21.09
N GLY A 273 26.71 12.85 20.14
CA GLY A 273 26.36 12.91 18.72
C GLY A 273 24.96 12.37 18.42
N PHE A 274 24.59 11.25 19.06
CA PHE A 274 23.25 10.67 18.94
C PHE A 274 22.17 11.59 19.52
N ALA A 275 22.38 12.17 20.71
CA ALA A 275 21.45 13.13 21.29
C ALA A 275 21.24 14.36 20.38
N ASN A 276 22.33 14.88 19.80
CA ASN A 276 22.28 15.99 18.83
C ASN A 276 21.53 15.59 17.54
N LEU A 277 21.75 14.38 17.01
CA LEU A 277 21.03 13.86 15.85
C LEU A 277 19.52 13.81 16.10
N VAL A 278 19.10 13.20 17.22
CA VAL A 278 17.67 13.10 17.57
C VAL A 278 17.08 14.49 17.78
N LYS A 279 17.77 15.41 18.49
CA LYS A 279 17.32 16.80 18.66
C LYS A 279 17.18 17.52 17.30
N GLY A 280 18.10 17.29 16.37
CA GLY A 280 18.05 17.81 15.00
C GLY A 280 16.83 17.30 14.22
N THR A 281 16.55 15.99 14.27
CA THR A 281 15.34 15.40 13.65
C THR A 281 14.05 16.03 14.19
N PHE A 282 13.95 16.22 15.50
CA PHE A 282 12.81 16.93 16.09
C PHE A 282 12.75 18.39 15.63
N GLY A 283 13.87 19.11 15.62
CA GLY A 283 13.91 20.51 15.16
C GLY A 283 13.45 20.69 13.71
N MET A 284 13.87 19.79 12.82
CA MET A 284 13.58 19.85 11.39
C MET A 284 12.11 19.56 11.05
N PHE A 285 11.50 18.55 11.69
CA PHE A 285 10.17 18.06 11.27
C PHE A 285 9.02 18.45 12.18
N ARG A 286 9.28 18.92 13.42
CA ARG A 286 8.21 19.13 14.40
C ARG A 286 7.55 20.51 14.36
N ASN A 287 8.08 21.48 13.60
CA ASN A 287 7.41 22.77 13.36
C ASN A 287 7.57 23.42 11.94
N PRO A 288 7.54 22.67 10.83
CA PRO A 288 7.61 23.25 9.48
C PRO A 288 6.41 24.13 9.10
N THR A 289 5.21 23.87 9.64
CA THR A 289 3.96 24.57 9.28
C THR A 289 3.79 25.97 9.89
N ALA A 290 4.67 26.39 10.80
CA ALA A 290 4.60 27.74 11.39
C ALA A 290 5.28 28.82 10.53
N HIS A 291 6.11 28.43 9.55
CA HIS A 291 6.94 29.36 8.79
C HIS A 291 6.61 29.42 7.29
N GLU A 292 6.06 28.36 6.69
CA GLU A 292 5.54 28.41 5.32
C GLU A 292 4.24 27.61 5.13
N ALA A 293 3.46 27.99 4.12
CA ALA A 293 2.24 27.29 3.75
C ALA A 293 2.55 25.88 3.20
N ARG A 294 1.71 24.90 3.55
CA ARG A 294 1.79 23.49 3.12
C ARG A 294 1.97 23.27 1.60
N LYS A 295 1.65 24.28 0.78
CA LYS A 295 1.78 24.25 -0.69
C LYS A 295 3.24 24.40 -1.17
N ASN A 296 4.14 24.94 -0.35
CA ASN A 296 5.53 25.22 -0.74
C ASN A 296 6.49 24.06 -0.42
N TRP A 297 6.18 23.23 0.58
CA TRP A 297 7.03 22.10 0.96
C TRP A 297 6.70 20.86 0.15
N ASN A 298 7.29 20.75 -1.05
CA ASN A 298 7.18 19.57 -1.89
C ASN A 298 8.22 18.51 -1.44
N MET A 299 7.85 17.62 -0.53
CA MET A 299 8.71 16.50 -0.10
C MET A 299 8.65 15.37 -1.15
N SER A 300 9.80 14.95 -1.69
CA SER A 300 9.86 13.84 -2.64
C SER A 300 9.70 12.49 -1.95
N LYS A 301 9.46 11.42 -2.73
CA LYS A 301 9.45 10.05 -2.22
C LYS A 301 10.81 9.65 -1.65
N ASP A 302 11.90 10.11 -2.27
CA ASP A 302 13.26 9.77 -1.87
C ASP A 302 13.60 10.44 -0.53
N ASP A 303 13.31 11.74 -0.38
CA ASP A 303 13.40 12.46 0.90
C ASP A 303 12.63 11.70 2.00
N ALA A 304 11.38 11.34 1.71
CA ALA A 304 10.53 10.61 2.65
C ALA A 304 11.17 9.27 3.06
N THR A 305 11.72 8.53 2.09
CA THR A 305 12.30 7.21 2.33
C THR A 305 13.56 7.30 3.19
N ASP A 306 14.42 8.27 2.93
CA ASP A 306 15.66 8.46 3.68
C ASP A 306 15.39 9.01 5.10
N LEU A 307 14.41 9.89 5.26
CA LEU A 307 13.98 10.40 6.56
C LEU A 307 13.30 9.31 7.41
N LEU A 308 12.45 8.47 6.83
CA LEU A 308 11.87 7.32 7.52
C LEU A 308 12.95 6.27 7.87
N SER A 309 14.01 6.14 7.04
CA SER A 309 15.19 5.32 7.33
C SER A 309 16.04 5.88 8.48
N LEU A 310 16.17 7.22 8.58
CA LEU A 310 16.81 7.89 9.73
C LEU A 310 16.01 7.67 11.03
N VAL A 311 14.69 7.87 11.00
CA VAL A 311 13.82 7.58 12.16
C VAL A 311 13.94 6.11 12.57
N SER A 312 14.02 5.19 11.60
CA SER A 312 14.26 3.77 11.85
C SER A 312 15.60 3.48 12.54
N LEU A 313 16.68 4.20 12.20
CA LEU A 313 17.96 4.08 12.88
C LEU A 313 17.87 4.55 14.33
N ILE A 314 17.18 5.68 14.57
CA ILE A 314 16.97 6.23 15.91
C ILE A 314 16.23 5.23 16.80
N HIS A 315 15.13 4.65 16.32
CA HIS A 315 14.39 3.62 17.06
C HIS A 315 15.27 2.44 17.47
N ARG A 316 16.04 1.86 16.52
CA ARG A 316 16.94 0.74 16.81
C ARG A 316 17.98 1.07 17.89
N ARG A 317 18.51 2.31 17.89
CA ARG A 317 19.46 2.79 18.91
C ARG A 317 18.80 3.03 20.26
N VAL A 318 17.55 3.53 20.30
CA VAL A 318 16.79 3.69 21.55
C VAL A 318 16.41 2.33 22.12
N ASP A 319 15.98 1.37 21.30
CA ASP A 319 15.65 0.03 21.76
C ASP A 319 16.85 -0.70 22.36
N ALA A 320 18.02 -0.62 21.72
CA ALA A 320 19.28 -1.17 22.24
C ALA A 320 19.89 -0.40 23.42
N SER A 321 19.34 0.76 23.81
CA SER A 321 19.85 1.55 24.94
C SER A 321 19.55 0.89 26.29
N HIS A 322 20.27 1.27 27.34
CA HIS A 322 20.01 0.84 28.72
C HIS A 322 20.00 2.04 29.68
N MET A 323 19.42 1.87 30.87
CA MET A 323 19.61 2.81 31.98
C MET A 323 20.95 2.50 32.66
N PRO A 324 21.90 3.44 32.75
CA PRO A 324 23.14 3.26 33.48
C PRO A 324 22.96 3.42 35.00
N ASP A 325 23.73 2.67 35.79
CA ASP A 325 23.71 2.77 37.26
C ASP A 325 24.09 4.18 37.74
N ARG A 326 23.27 4.73 38.64
CA ARG A 326 23.47 6.08 39.21
C ARG A 326 24.21 6.08 40.56
N THR A 327 24.49 4.90 41.09
CA THR A 327 24.94 4.67 42.48
C THR A 327 26.38 5.10 42.76
N THR A 328 27.16 5.45 41.73
CA THR A 328 28.60 5.76 41.83
C THR A 328 28.95 7.24 41.62
N ALA A 329 27.98 8.12 41.37
CA ALA A 329 28.19 9.56 41.19
C ALA A 329 28.31 10.31 42.54
N LYS A 330 29.27 9.90 43.38
CA LYS A 330 29.80 10.67 44.51
C LYS A 330 31.33 10.61 44.47
N ASN A 331 31.93 11.60 43.83
CA ASN A 331 33.31 12.08 43.98
C ASN A 331 33.37 13.48 43.37
#